data_AF-A0A943LW08-F1
#
_entry.id   AF-A0A943LW08-F1
#
_cell.length_a   1.000
_cell.length_b   1.000
_cell.length_c   1.000
_cell.angle_alpha   90.00
_cell.angle_beta   90.00
_cell.angle_gamma   90.00
#
_symmetry.space_group_name_H-M   'P 1'
#
loop_
_entity.id
_entity.type
_entity.pdbx_description
1 polymer ?
#
loop_
_entity_poly.entity_id
_entity_poly.type
_entity_poly.pdbx_seq_one_letter_code
_entity_poly.pdbx_strand_id
1 'polypeptide(L)' 'MVVMTNEEKKSAYELMLAQAKVLFANEDNALANFSNASALLNTTLPNSVFTGFYLMDNVKNELILGP' A
#
# COMPACT_ATOMS: atom_id res chain seq x y z
N MET A 1 -11.06 13.77 -10.43
CA MET A 1 -10.43 12.48 -10.76
C MET A 1 -9.26 12.78 -11.69
N VAL A 2 -8.05 12.40 -11.32
CA VAL A 2 -6.83 12.58 -12.14
C VAL A 2 -6.84 11.53 -13.25
N VAL A 3 -6.71 11.94 -14.51
CA VAL A 3 -6.61 11.03 -15.65
C VAL A 3 -5.14 10.89 -16.03
N MET A 4 -4.61 9.68 -15.92
CA MET A 4 -3.25 9.34 -16.33
C MET A 4 -3.29 8.48 -17.61
N THR A 5 -2.36 8.74 -18.51
CA THR A 5 -2.02 7.86 -19.63
C THR A 5 -1.47 6.51 -19.13
N ASN A 6 -1.41 5.51 -20.00
CA ASN A 6 -0.84 4.21 -19.64
C ASN A 6 0.66 4.31 -19.31
N GLU A 7 1.41 5.19 -19.97
CA GLU A 7 2.84 5.40 -19.69
C GLU A 7 3.07 6.09 -18.35
N GLU A 8 2.25 7.08 -17.99
CA GLU A 8 2.31 7.72 -16.67
C GLU A 8 1.98 6.74 -15.55
N LYS A 9 0.95 5.90 -15.74
CA LYS A 9 0.61 4.83 -14.77
C LYS A 9 1.77 3.86 -14.59
N LYS A 10 2.37 3.41 -15.69
CA LYS A 10 3.50 2.48 -15.67
C LYS A 10 4.69 3.09 -14.91
N SER A 11 5.04 4.33 -15.24
CA SER A 11 6.12 5.07 -14.57
C SER A 11 5.86 5.23 -13.07
N ALA A 12 4.62 5.54 -12.67
CA ALA A 12 4.22 5.65 -11.28
C ALA A 12 4.37 4.30 -10.52
N TYR A 13 3.95 3.18 -11.13
CA TYR A 13 4.12 1.86 -10.54
C TYR A 13 5.59 1.45 -10.42
N GLU A 14 6.42 1.74 -11.43
CA GLU A 14 7.86 1.45 -11.38
C GLU A 14 8.55 2.21 -10.24
N LEU A 15 8.22 3.50 -10.08
CA LEU A 15 8.72 4.31 -8.97
C LEU A 15 8.23 3.79 -7.62
N MET A 16 6.94 3.46 -7.50
CA MET A 16 6.36 2.91 -6.28
C MET A 16 7.05 1.60 -5.88
N LEU A 17 7.33 0.71 -6.82
CA LEU A 17 8.05 -0.54 -6.56
C LEU A 17 9.50 -0.30 -6.10
N ALA A 18 10.19 0.68 -6.69
CA ALA A 18 11.53 1.07 -6.24
C ALA A 18 11.50 1.62 -4.80
N GLN A 19 10.53 2.47 -4.48
CA GLN A 19 10.32 3.00 -3.13
C GLN A 19 10.00 1.88 -2.12
N ALA A 20 9.08 0.97 -2.47
CA ALA A 20 8.70 -0.16 -1.64
C ALA A 20 9.90 -1.03 -1.26
N LYS A 21 10.79 -1.33 -2.23
CA LYS A 21 12.00 -2.12 -1.96
C LYS A 21 12.87 -1.50 -0.88
N VAL A 22 13.10 -0.19 -0.91
CA VAL A 22 13.94 0.49 0.07
C VAL A 22 13.22 0.62 1.40
N LEU A 23 11.93 0.95 1.37
CA LEU A 23 11.11 1.20 2.55
C LEU A 23 10.96 -0.04 3.44
N PHE A 24 10.91 -1.24 2.84
CA PHE A 24 10.73 -2.50 3.57
C PHE A 24 12.03 -3.29 3.79
N ALA A 25 13.17 -2.87 3.23
CA ALA A 25 14.41 -3.66 3.28
C ALA A 25 14.97 -3.86 4.69
N ASN A 26 14.73 -2.92 5.61
CA ASN A 26 15.30 -2.92 6.96
C ASN A 26 14.23 -2.70 8.04
N GLU A 27 12.98 -3.06 7.76
CA GLU A 27 11.87 -2.92 8.70
C GLU A 27 11.22 -4.29 8.96
N ASP A 28 11.38 -4.80 10.18
CA ASP A 28 10.84 -6.09 10.60
C ASP A 28 9.45 -5.95 11.25
N ASN A 29 9.07 -4.74 11.67
CA ASN A 29 7.79 -4.51 12.31
C ASN A 29 6.66 -4.55 11.27
N ALA A 30 5.83 -5.58 11.36
CA ALA A 30 4.71 -5.78 10.45
C ALA A 30 3.73 -4.58 10.43
N LEU A 31 3.43 -3.97 11.59
CA LEU A 31 2.54 -2.82 11.67
C LEU A 31 3.14 -1.60 10.95
N ALA A 32 4.43 -1.32 11.16
CA ALA A 32 5.14 -0.26 10.44
C ALA A 32 5.12 -0.51 8.93
N ASN A 33 5.37 -1.75 8.49
CA ASN A 33 5.30 -2.12 7.07
C ASN A 33 3.90 -1.94 6.48
N PHE A 34 2.84 -2.35 7.17
CA PHE A 34 1.47 -2.15 6.70
C PHE A 34 1.09 -0.66 6.64
N SER A 35 1.49 0.13 7.64
CA SER A 35 1.26 1.59 7.64
C SER A 35 1.99 2.27 6.48
N ASN A 36 3.28 1.95 6.29
CA ASN A 36 4.11 2.47 5.22
C ASN A 36 3.59 2.07 3.83
N ALA A 37 3.19 0.82 3.64
CA ALA A 37 2.60 0.33 2.40
C ALA A 37 1.29 1.05 2.06
N SER A 38 0.42 1.26 3.05
CA SER A 38 -0.83 1.98 2.86
C SER A 38 -0.59 3.43 2.43
N ALA A 39 0.34 4.12 3.10
CA ALA A 39 0.72 5.49 2.73
C ALA A 39 1.30 5.55 1.30
N LEU A 40 2.22 4.63 0.96
CA LEU A 40 2.84 4.56 -0.36
C LEU A 40 1.81 4.34 -1.49
N LEU A 41 0.84 3.44 -1.26
CA LEU A 41 -0.26 3.21 -2.19
C LEU A 41 -1.14 4.45 -2.34
N ASN A 42 -1.49 5.11 -1.24
CA ASN A 42 -2.32 6.32 -1.26
C ASN A 42 -1.66 7.46 -2.05
N THR A 43 -0.34 7.61 -1.90
CA THR A 43 0.43 8.62 -2.65
C THR A 43 0.55 8.28 -4.13
N THR A 44 0.62 6.99 -4.48
CA THR A 44 0.79 6.55 -5.88
C THR A 44 -0.53 6.57 -6.66
N LEU A 45 -1.66 6.33 -6.00
CA LEU A 45 -2.97 6.13 -6.63
C LEU A 45 -3.89 7.35 -6.39
N PRO A 46 -3.83 8.41 -7.24
CA PRO A 46 -4.45 9.71 -6.95
C PRO A 46 -5.99 9.71 -6.91
N ASN A 47 -6.62 8.62 -7.33
CA ASN A 47 -8.07 8.45 -7.30
C ASN A 47 -8.53 7.39 -6.30
N SER A 48 -7.61 6.80 -5.53
CA SER A 48 -7.98 5.83 -4.53
C SER A 48 -8.76 6.52 -3.40
N VAL A 49 -9.91 5.95 -3.04
CA VAL A 49 -10.69 6.41 -1.89
C VAL A 49 -10.28 5.71 -0.60
N PHE A 50 -9.55 4.59 -0.73
CA PHE A 50 -9.03 3.81 0.39
C PHE A 50 -7.83 2.98 -0.06
N THR A 51 -6.79 2.96 0.76
CA THR A 51 -5.64 2.05 0.60
C THR A 51 -5.26 1.54 1.98
N GLY A 52 -5.18 0.21 2.12
CA GLY A 52 -5.01 -0.41 3.42
C GLY A 52 -5.12 -1.93 3.35
N PHE A 53 -5.08 -2.55 4.52
CA PHE A 53 -5.10 -4.00 4.69
C PHE A 53 -6.18 -4.41 5.68
N TYR A 54 -6.78 -5.56 5.44
CA TYR A 54 -7.56 -6.31 6.42
C TYR A 54 -6.79 -7.56 6.80
N LEU A 55 -6.76 -7.88 8.10
CA LEU A 55 -5.96 -8.97 8.62
C LEU A 55 -6.87 -10.06 9.17
N MET A 56 -6.54 -11.33 8.92
CA MET A 56 -7.28 -12.45 9.51
C MET A 56 -6.75 -12.72 10.93
N ASP A 57 -7.64 -12.69 11.92
CA ASP A 57 -7.40 -13.27 13.23
C ASP A 57 -7.65 -14.79 13.14
N ASN A 58 -6.58 -15.56 13.03
CA ASN A 58 -6.68 -17.02 12.92
C ASN A 58 -7.08 -17.71 14.23
N VAL A 59 -6.97 -17.02 15.38
CA VAL A 59 -7.38 -17.59 16.68
C VAL A 59 -8.89 -17.51 16.83
N LYS A 60 -9.47 -16.36 16.45
CA LYS A 60 -10.93 -16.17 16.48
C LYS A 60 -11.62 -16.59 15.18
N ASN A 61 -10.84 -16.85 14.13
CA ASN A 61 -11.31 -17.10 12.77
C ASN A 61 -12.19 -15.96 12.25
N GLU A 62 -11.72 -14.72 12.45
CA GLU A 62 -12.44 -13.49 12.12
C GLU A 62 -11.59 -12.55 11.28
N LEU A 63 -12.21 -11.89 10.30
CA LEU A 63 -11.54 -10.84 9.54
C LEU A 63 -11.55 -9.53 10.35
N ILE A 64 -10.37 -9.06 10.72
CA ILE A 64 -10.19 -7.75 11.36
C ILE A 64 -10.32 -6.69 10.28
N LEU A 65 -11.41 -5.94 10.39
CA LEU A 65 -11.66 -4.79 9.56
C LEU A 65 -11.02 -3.54 10.19
N GLY A 66 -10.27 -2.77 9.39
CA GLY A 66 -10.03 -1.36 9.69
C GLY A 66 -11.35 -0.55 9.67
N PRO A 67 -11.30 0.74 10.04
CA PRO A 67 -12.45 1.63 9.91
C PRO A 67 -12.99 1.70 8.48
#